data_AF-A0A525PIT7-F1
#
_entry.id   AF-A0A525PIT7-F1
#
_cell.length_a   1.000
_cell.length_b   1.000
_cell.length_c   1.000
_cell.angle_alpha   90.00
_cell.angle_beta   90.00
_cell.angle_gamma   90.00
#
_symmetry.space_group_name_H-M   'P 1'
#
loop_
_entity.id
_entity.type
_entity.pdbx_description
1 polymer ?
#
loop_
_entity_poly.entity_id
_entity_poly.type
_entity_poly.pdbx_seq_one_letter_code
_entity_poly.pdbx_strand_id
1 'polypeptide(L)'
;GGGRAVLSPAVGFLSVLMGIGGGSFGVPLMSLFNVPIHRAVATAAGFGVLIAVPSVIGFLLVDTPDNSPLLTVGAVNLPTFVIVIAMTLLTAPLGVKLAHSMDPKPLKRVFAVFLILVALNMLRKSLGY
;
A
#
# COMPACT_ATOMS: atom_id res chain seq x y z
N GLY A 1 16.77 1.99 18.49
CA GLY A 1 17.85 1.15 17.94
C GLY A 1 18.06 1.50 16.49
N GLY A 2 19.28 1.90 16.11
CA GLY A 2 19.59 2.51 14.80
C GLY A 2 19.18 1.69 13.57
N GLY A 3 19.13 0.35 13.65
CA GLY A 3 18.65 -0.48 12.54
C GLY A 3 17.18 -0.23 12.16
N ARG A 4 16.31 0.09 13.13
CA ARG A 4 14.90 0.43 12.86
C ARG A 4 14.76 1.78 12.16
N ALA A 5 15.66 2.72 12.43
CA ALA A 5 15.65 4.06 11.84
C ALA A 5 16.02 4.06 10.35
N VAL A 6 16.75 3.06 9.86
CA VAL A 6 17.11 2.91 8.44
C VAL A 6 16.07 2.05 7.69
N LEU A 7 15.56 1.00 8.33
CA LEU A 7 14.55 0.12 7.73
C LEU A 7 13.24 0.85 7.43
N SER A 8 12.77 1.74 8.32
CA SER A 8 11.52 2.48 8.13
C SER A 8 11.49 3.35 6.87
N PRO A 9 12.48 4.24 6.61
CA PRO A 9 12.49 5.04 5.39
C PRO A 9 12.74 4.20 4.12
N ALA A 10 13.57 3.16 4.18
CA ALA A 10 13.79 2.27 3.03
C ALA A 10 12.51 1.53 2.61
N VAL A 11 11.77 0.99 3.58
CA VAL A 11 10.48 0.31 3.32
C VAL A 11 9.43 1.30 2.84
N GLY A 12 9.38 2.51 3.42
CA GLY A 12 8.49 3.58 2.97
C GLY A 12 8.76 3.98 1.52
N PHE A 13 10.03 4.18 1.17
CA PHE A 13 10.45 4.55 -0.19
C PHE A 13 10.10 3.47 -1.22
N LEU A 14 10.45 2.20 -0.93
CA LEU A 14 10.11 1.07 -1.80
C LEU A 14 8.60 0.87 -1.96
N SER A 15 7.83 1.14 -0.90
CA SER A 15 6.38 1.05 -0.91
C SER A 15 5.72 2.10 -1.81
N VAL A 16 6.24 3.33 -1.82
CA VAL A 16 5.80 4.39 -2.76
C VAL A 16 6.09 3.99 -4.20
N LEU A 17 7.33 3.55 -4.48
CA LEU A 17 7.75 3.17 -5.83
C LEU A 17 6.91 2.04 -6.43
N MET A 18 6.53 1.07 -5.60
CA MET A 18 5.65 -0.03 -6.02
C MET A 18 4.18 0.41 -6.16
N GLY A 19 3.76 1.49 -5.51
CA GLY A 19 2.35 1.92 -5.47
C GLY A 19 1.43 0.97 -4.70
N ILE A 20 1.98 -0.05 -4.02
CA ILE A 20 1.23 -1.11 -3.33
C ILE A 20 0.87 -0.72 -1.88
N GLY A 21 1.41 0.40 -1.37
CA GLY A 21 1.20 0.85 0.01
C GLY A 21 1.92 -0.02 1.05
N GLY A 22 1.88 0.40 2.32
CA GLY A 22 2.71 -0.18 3.39
C GLY A 22 2.32 -1.61 3.82
N GLY A 23 1.20 -2.14 3.31
CA GLY A 23 0.65 -3.46 3.64
C GLY A 23 1.57 -4.63 3.29
N SER A 24 2.07 -4.67 2.05
CA SER A 24 2.81 -5.83 1.52
C SER A 24 4.16 -6.04 2.18
N PHE A 25 4.84 -4.98 2.62
CA PHE A 25 6.09 -5.07 3.37
C PHE A 25 5.90 -4.98 4.88
N GLY A 26 4.91 -4.21 5.36
CA GLY A 26 4.66 -4.02 6.79
C GLY A 26 4.12 -5.27 7.50
N VAL A 27 3.20 -6.01 6.87
CA VAL A 27 2.62 -7.23 7.48
C VAL A 27 3.64 -8.36 7.64
N PRO A 28 4.47 -8.72 6.63
CA PRO A 28 5.52 -9.73 6.81
C PRO A 28 6.56 -9.32 7.86
N LEU A 29 6.96 -8.05 7.89
CA LEU A 29 7.89 -7.53 8.90
C LEU A 29 7.34 -7.72 10.32
N MET A 30 6.08 -7.35 10.55
CA MET A 30 5.45 -7.52 11.87
C MET A 30 5.20 -8.99 12.22
N SER A 31 4.86 -9.82 11.23
CA SER A 31 4.76 -11.28 11.38
C SER A 31 6.11 -11.89 11.79
N LEU A 32 7.22 -11.38 11.24
CA LEU A 32 8.58 -11.78 11.62
C LEU A 32 8.92 -11.40 13.07
N PHE A 33 8.38 -10.27 13.56
CA PHE A 33 8.47 -9.85 14.96
C PHE A 33 7.41 -10.48 15.88
N ASN A 34 6.77 -11.58 15.45
CA ASN A 34 5.82 -12.36 16.23
C ASN A 34 4.57 -11.57 16.68
N VAL A 35 4.19 -10.53 15.95
CA VAL A 35 2.98 -9.73 16.20
C VAL A 35 1.75 -10.48 15.68
N PRO A 36 0.62 -10.51 16.41
CA PRO A 36 -0.61 -11.15 15.94
C PRO A 36 -1.07 -10.55 14.61
N ILE A 37 -1.49 -11.40 13.67
CA ILE A 37 -1.72 -11.01 12.28
C ILE A 37 -2.80 -9.94 12.13
N HIS A 38 -3.85 -9.95 12.96
CA HIS A 38 -4.87 -8.89 12.97
C HIS A 38 -4.29 -7.52 13.30
N ARG A 39 -3.35 -7.43 14.26
CA ARG A 39 -2.64 -6.17 14.58
C ARG A 39 -1.63 -5.81 13.51
N ALA A 40 -0.93 -6.80 12.94
CA ALA A 40 0.01 -6.58 11.86
C ALA A 40 -0.68 -5.96 10.64
N VAL A 41 -1.82 -6.52 10.22
CA VAL A 41 -2.64 -6.01 9.10
C VAL A 41 -3.18 -4.62 9.40
N ALA A 42 -3.75 -4.40 10.60
CA ALA A 42 -4.29 -3.08 10.97
C ALA A 42 -3.20 -1.98 10.97
N THR A 43 -2.01 -2.29 11.50
CA THR A 43 -0.92 -1.31 11.56
C THR A 43 -0.33 -1.07 10.17
N ALA A 44 -0.22 -2.10 9.35
CA ALA A 44 0.30 -1.97 7.99
C ALA A 44 -0.63 -1.19 7.05
N ALA A 45 -1.95 -1.28 7.26
CA ALA A 45 -2.92 -0.41 6.58
C ALA A 45 -2.71 1.07 6.95
N GLY A 46 -2.38 1.35 8.22
CA GLY A 46 -2.01 2.70 8.68
C GLY A 46 -0.78 3.28 7.97
N PHE A 47 0.23 2.45 7.69
CA PHE A 47 1.39 2.90 6.89
C PHE A 47 1.00 3.33 5.48
N GLY A 48 0.03 2.69 4.85
CA GLY A 48 -0.46 3.09 3.53
C GLY A 48 -0.98 4.54 3.51
N VAL A 49 -1.77 4.92 4.51
CA VAL A 49 -2.29 6.28 4.66
C VAL A 49 -1.15 7.27 4.94
N LEU A 50 -0.27 6.93 5.88
CA LEU A 50 0.89 7.76 6.25
C LEU A 50 1.84 8.01 5.07
N ILE A 51 1.96 7.05 4.15
CA ILE A 51 2.79 7.16 2.95
C ILE A 51 2.05 7.93 1.85
N ALA A 52 0.74 7.70 1.69
CA ALA A 52 -0.06 8.31 0.63
C ALA A 52 -0.24 9.82 0.81
N VAL A 53 -0.47 10.30 2.04
CA VAL A 53 -0.71 11.73 2.33
C VAL A 53 0.44 12.63 1.84
N PRO A 54 1.71 12.44 2.28
CA PRO A 54 2.82 13.25 1.79
C PRO A 54 3.12 13.04 0.31
N SER A 55 2.84 11.84 -0.24
CA SER A 55 2.99 11.58 -1.69
C SER A 55 2.03 12.44 -2.50
N VAL A 56 0.75 12.49 -2.14
CA VAL A 56 -0.25 13.33 -2.81
C VAL A 56 0.09 14.81 -2.69
N ILE A 57 0.52 15.26 -1.51
CA ILE A 57 0.97 16.64 -1.31
C ILE A 57 2.17 16.95 -2.23
N GLY A 58 3.14 16.04 -2.33
CA GLY A 58 4.27 16.18 -3.24
C GLY A 58 3.86 16.26 -4.70
N PHE A 59 2.96 15.38 -5.16
CA PHE A 59 2.46 15.39 -6.54
C PHE A 59 1.58 16.59 -6.88
N LEU A 60 0.90 17.19 -5.88
CA LEU A 60 0.15 18.44 -6.07
C LEU A 60 1.07 19.66 -6.25
N LEU A 61 2.31 19.60 -5.74
CA LEU A 61 3.31 20.66 -5.87
C LEU A 61 4.16 20.57 -7.15
N VAL A 62 4.02 19.49 -7.94
CA VAL A 62 4.71 19.32 -9.22
C VAL A 62 3.96 20.07 -10.32
N ASP A 63 4.71 20.75 -11.20
CA ASP A 63 4.14 21.50 -12.33
C ASP A 63 3.29 20.62 -13.24
N THR A 64 2.16 21.18 -13.69
CA THR A 64 1.19 20.49 -14.55
C THR A 64 1.82 20.20 -15.92
N PRO A 65 1.91 18.93 -16.36
CA PRO A 65 2.43 18.61 -17.69
C PRO A 65 1.54 19.20 -18.80
N ASP A 66 2.16 19.81 -19.82
CA ASP A 66 1.49 20.51 -20.94
C ASP A 66 0.48 19.67 -21.74
N ASN A 67 0.47 18.34 -21.57
CA ASN A 67 -0.41 17.40 -22.27
C ASN A 67 -1.43 16.72 -21.34
N SER A 68 -1.78 17.35 -20.22
CA SER A 68 -2.61 16.72 -19.19
C SER A 68 -4.10 16.74 -19.50
N PRO A 69 -4.82 15.63 -19.25
CA PRO A 69 -6.28 15.56 -19.39
C PRO A 69 -7.00 16.59 -18.51
N LEU A 70 -8.20 16.99 -18.95
CA LEU A 70 -9.05 17.98 -18.28
C LEU A 70 -9.17 17.70 -16.77
N LEU A 71 -8.99 18.72 -15.92
CA LEU A 71 -9.04 18.67 -14.44
C LEU A 71 -7.80 18.05 -13.73
N THR A 72 -6.60 18.22 -14.28
CA THR A 72 -5.35 17.89 -13.58
C THR A 72 -4.87 19.12 -12.80
N VAL A 73 -4.64 19.00 -11.49
CA VAL A 73 -4.02 20.03 -10.64
C VAL A 73 -2.66 19.48 -10.20
N GLY A 74 -1.58 20.07 -10.69
CA GLY A 74 -0.23 19.53 -10.58
C GLY A 74 -0.06 18.23 -11.38
N ALA A 75 0.57 17.21 -10.80
CA ALA A 75 0.66 15.86 -11.39
C ALA A 75 -0.51 14.93 -11.01
N VAL A 76 -1.55 15.45 -10.32
CA VAL A 76 -2.69 14.65 -9.83
C VAL A 76 -3.93 14.91 -10.69
N ASN A 77 -4.45 13.85 -11.31
CA ASN A 77 -5.73 13.89 -12.01
C ASN A 77 -6.89 13.81 -10.99
N LEU A 78 -7.63 14.91 -10.78
CA LEU A 78 -8.72 14.96 -9.81
C LEU A 78 -9.79 13.89 -10.06
N PRO A 79 -10.29 13.69 -11.30
CA PRO A 79 -11.23 12.61 -11.59
C PRO A 79 -10.75 11.23 -11.12
N THR A 80 -9.52 10.85 -11.49
CA THR A 80 -8.93 9.56 -11.09
C THR A 80 -8.78 9.48 -9.57
N PHE A 81 -8.33 10.56 -8.93
CA PHE A 81 -8.18 10.63 -7.48
C PHE A 81 -9.51 10.41 -6.75
N VAL A 82 -10.58 11.06 -7.18
CA VAL A 82 -11.93 10.91 -6.59
C VAL A 82 -12.46 9.50 -6.78
N ILE A 83 -12.29 8.91 -7.98
CA ILE A 83 -12.74 7.53 -8.26
C ILE A 83 -11.99 6.54 -7.36
N VAL A 84 -10.67 6.67 -7.24
CA VAL A 84 -9.84 5.79 -6.41
C VAL A 84 -10.23 5.92 -4.94
N ILE A 85 -10.43 7.14 -4.44
CA ILE A 85 -10.87 7.34 -3.05
C ILE A 85 -12.27 6.77 -2.82
N ALA A 86 -13.22 7.03 -3.70
CA ALA A 86 -14.57 6.51 -3.58
C ALA A 86 -14.58 4.98 -3.54
N MET A 87 -13.88 4.33 -4.47
CA MET A 87 -13.75 2.87 -4.49
C MET A 87 -13.03 2.34 -3.25
N THR A 88 -12.01 3.05 -2.75
CA THR A 88 -11.28 2.66 -1.54
C THR A 88 -12.16 2.77 -0.30
N LEU A 89 -12.92 3.86 -0.14
CA LEU A 89 -13.82 4.06 1.00
C LEU A 89 -14.97 3.04 1.02
N LEU A 90 -15.41 2.54 -0.14
CA LEU A 90 -16.40 1.48 -0.24
C LEU A 90 -15.79 0.09 0.04
N THR A 91 -14.60 -0.18 -0.49
CA THR A 91 -13.98 -1.52 -0.43
C THR A 91 -13.22 -1.78 0.88
N ALA A 92 -12.58 -0.76 1.45
CA ALA A 92 -11.83 -0.86 2.71
C ALA A 92 -12.67 -1.39 3.88
N PRO A 93 -13.89 -0.89 4.19
CA PRO A 93 -14.67 -1.41 5.31
C PRO A 93 -15.14 -2.85 5.08
N LEU A 94 -15.41 -3.24 3.83
CA LEU A 94 -15.72 -4.63 3.48
C LEU A 94 -14.53 -5.54 3.77
N GLY A 95 -13.32 -5.14 3.37
CA GLY A 95 -12.09 -5.86 3.64
C GLY A 95 -11.77 -5.97 5.14
N VAL A 96 -11.96 -4.90 5.90
CA VAL A 96 -11.73 -4.89 7.36
C VAL A 96 -12.72 -5.82 8.08
N LYS A 97 -14.01 -5.77 7.71
CA LYS A 97 -15.02 -6.69 8.27
C LYS A 97 -14.65 -8.15 8.00
N LEU A 98 -14.26 -8.47 6.77
CA LEU A 98 -13.83 -9.82 6.39
C LEU A 98 -12.59 -10.25 7.19
N ALA A 99 -11.60 -9.37 7.33
CA ALA A 99 -10.36 -9.67 8.04
C ALA A 99 -10.57 -9.85 9.56
N HIS A 100 -11.50 -9.10 10.17
CA HIS A 100 -11.85 -9.25 11.59
C HIS A 100 -12.71 -10.48 11.86
N SER A 101 -13.57 -10.91 10.93
CA SER A 101 -14.39 -12.12 11.08
C SER A 101 -13.62 -13.42 10.82
N MET A 102 -12.42 -13.35 10.23
CA MET A 102 -11.61 -14.53 9.91
C MET A 102 -10.67 -14.92 11.05
N ASP A 103 -10.55 -16.23 11.25
CA ASP A 103 -9.56 -16.80 12.17
C ASP A 103 -8.11 -16.50 11.73
N PRO A 104 -7.14 -16.43 12.67
CA PRO A 104 -5.74 -16.10 12.36
C PRO A 104 -5.07 -17.07 11.36
N LYS A 105 -5.43 -18.36 11.42
CA LYS A 105 -4.86 -19.41 10.56
C LYS A 105 -5.21 -19.23 9.07
N PRO A 106 -6.50 -19.15 8.68
CA PRO A 106 -6.86 -18.90 7.28
C PRO A 106 -6.41 -17.52 6.80
N LEU A 107 -6.46 -16.48 7.64
CA LEU A 107 -6.00 -15.14 7.27
C LEU A 107 -4.51 -15.13 6.89
N LYS A 108 -3.67 -15.86 7.64
CA LYS A 108 -2.24 -16.01 7.33
C LYS A 108 -2.01 -16.73 6.00
N ARG A 109 -2.81 -17.75 5.68
CA ARG A 109 -2.71 -18.48 4.40
C ARG A 109 -3.10 -17.60 3.21
N VAL A 110 -4.21 -16.87 3.31
CA VAL A 110 -4.66 -15.95 2.25
C VAL A 110 -3.60 -14.88 2.00
N PHE A 111 -3.03 -14.31 3.07
CA PHE A 111 -1.96 -13.33 2.94
C PHE A 111 -0.69 -13.92 2.31
N ALA A 112 -0.30 -15.15 2.68
CA ALA A 112 0.84 -15.82 2.06
C ALA A 112 0.63 -16.07 0.55
N VAL A 113 -0.57 -16.50 0.14
CA VAL A 113 -0.93 -16.67 -1.27
C VAL A 113 -0.88 -15.32 -2.00
N PHE A 114 -1.40 -14.26 -1.39
CA PHE A 114 -1.31 -12.91 -1.93
C PHE A 114 0.15 -12.46 -2.16
N LEU A 115 1.04 -12.69 -1.20
CA LEU A 115 2.46 -12.37 -1.36
C LEU A 115 3.13 -13.17 -2.48
N ILE A 116 2.78 -14.45 -2.63
CA ILE A 116 3.28 -15.29 -3.73
C ILE A 116 2.83 -14.71 -5.08
N LEU A 117 1.56 -14.31 -5.21
CA LEU A 117 1.04 -13.68 -6.43
C LEU A 117 1.74 -12.36 -6.75
N VAL A 118 1.96 -11.51 -5.74
CA VAL A 118 2.69 -10.24 -5.90
C VAL A 118 4.14 -10.52 -6.33
N ALA A 119 4.81 -11.48 -5.69
CA ALA A 119 6.18 -11.86 -6.04
C ALA A 119 6.27 -12.39 -7.49
N LEU A 120 5.30 -13.21 -7.91
CA LEU A 120 5.20 -13.68 -9.30
C LEU A 120 4.95 -12.54 -10.28
N ASN A 121 4.08 -11.58 -9.94
CA ASN A 121 3.84 -10.40 -10.77
C ASN A 121 5.11 -9.54 -10.92
N MET A 122 5.84 -9.33 -9.82
CA MET A 122 7.12 -8.60 -9.85
C MET A 122 8.17 -9.35 -10.67
N LEU A 123 8.25 -10.67 -10.54
CA LEU A 123 9.16 -11.49 -11.33
C LEU A 123 8.82 -11.41 -12.82
N ARG A 124 7.54 -11.49 -13.18
CA ARG A 124 7.06 -11.31 -14.55
C ARG A 124 7.46 -9.95 -15.11
N LYS A 125 7.19 -8.87 -14.37
CA LYS A 125 7.54 -7.51 -14.77
C LYS A 125 9.05 -7.30 -14.91
N SER A 126 9.85 -7.94 -14.03
CA SER A 126 11.32 -7.92 -14.10
C SER A 126 11.87 -8.73 -15.28
N LEU A 127 11.17 -9.77 -15.73
CA LEU A 127 11.53 -10.58 -16.89
C LEU A 127 11.12 -9.94 -18.23
N GLY A 128 10.49 -8.76 -18.20
CA GLY A 128 10.16 -7.98 -19.40
C GLY A 128 8.81 -8.30 -20.04
N TYR A 129 7.87 -8.93 -19.30
CA TYR A 129 6.50 -9.26 -19.74
C TYR A 129 5.39 -8.66 -18.85
#